data_AF-A0A8R2D8W6-F1
#
_entry.id   AF-A0A8R2D8W6-F1
#
_cell.length_a   1.000
_cell.length_b   1.000
_cell.length_c   1.000
_cell.angle_alpha   90.00
_cell.angle_beta   90.00
_cell.angle_gamma   90.00
#
_symmetry.space_group_name_H-M   'P 1'
#
loop_
_entity.id
_entity.type
_entity.pdbx_description
1 polymer ?
#
loop_
_entity_poly.entity_id
_entity_poly.type
_entity_poly.pdbx_seq_one_letter_code
_entity_poly.pdbx_strand_id
1 'polypeptide(L)'
;MSVDVMTSKFGNITLKTSTPKKDPGDDDVAILSSFLPEYLMSPAAITKNKAFECSMKRDCRLGDPKATPPGTKKMEYKTRQWHEKCFSCVVCKSAIGTKSFIPREQEVYCATCYEEKFSTRCVKCDKIITSGGVTYKNEPWHRECFTCSHCSTSLAGQRFTSRDEKPYCGDCFGELFAKRCTSCVKPITGTSSATKLVSCNRRICS
;
A
#
# COMPACT_ATOMS: atom_id res chain seq x y z
N MET A 1 -14.78 -33.29 -9.30
CA MET A 1 -14.96 -31.83 -9.46
C MET A 1 -15.59 -31.33 -8.18
N SER A 2 -14.75 -30.83 -7.29
CA SER A 2 -15.07 -30.61 -5.88
C SER A 2 -16.05 -29.44 -5.73
N VAL A 3 -17.16 -29.69 -5.05
CA VAL A 3 -18.13 -28.67 -4.66
C VAL A 3 -17.86 -28.30 -3.21
N ASP A 4 -17.06 -27.26 -2.99
CA ASP A 4 -16.86 -26.72 -1.65
C ASP A 4 -18.08 -25.88 -1.27
N VAL A 5 -19.10 -26.56 -0.75
CA VAL A 5 -20.20 -25.95 0.01
C VAL A 5 -19.69 -25.71 1.42
N MET A 6 -19.22 -24.51 1.70
CA MET A 6 -19.03 -24.06 3.08
C MET A 6 -20.27 -23.29 3.54
N THR A 7 -21.22 -24.02 4.10
CA THR A 7 -22.30 -23.44 4.91
C THR A 7 -21.82 -23.33 6.36
N SER A 8 -22.05 -22.16 6.95
CA SER A 8 -22.05 -21.87 8.39
C SER A 8 -20.75 -22.10 9.19
N LYS A 9 -20.01 -21.00 9.38
CA LYS A 9 -19.62 -20.54 10.73
C LYS A 9 -19.66 -19.02 10.75
N PHE A 10 -20.58 -18.47 11.54
CA PHE A 10 -20.51 -17.10 12.00
C PHE A 10 -19.19 -16.95 12.77
N GLY A 11 -18.18 -16.39 12.11
CA GLY A 11 -17.00 -15.83 12.74
C GLY A 11 -16.95 -14.38 12.32
N ASN A 12 -16.96 -13.47 13.29
CA ASN A 12 -16.72 -12.05 13.05
C ASN A 12 -15.49 -11.88 12.16
N ILE A 13 -15.69 -11.65 10.86
CA ILE A 13 -14.61 -11.22 9.98
C ILE A 13 -14.36 -9.78 10.38
N THR A 14 -13.41 -9.60 11.29
CA THR A 14 -12.86 -8.29 11.60
C THR A 14 -12.32 -7.75 10.28
N LEU A 15 -13.00 -6.74 9.74
CA LEU A 15 -12.48 -5.87 8.70
C LEU A 15 -11.16 -5.31 9.25
N LYS A 16 -10.04 -5.96 8.91
CA LYS A 16 -8.74 -5.37 9.11
C LYS A 16 -8.62 -4.31 8.03
N THR A 17 -9.08 -3.11 8.35
CA THR A 17 -8.58 -1.90 7.71
C THR A 17 -7.08 -1.90 7.98
N SER A 18 -6.29 -2.46 7.06
CA SER A 18 -4.88 -2.13 7.00
C SER A 18 -4.82 -0.71 6.45
N THR A 19 -5.10 0.26 7.31
CA THR A 19 -4.41 1.52 7.22
C THR A 19 -2.92 1.17 7.15
N PRO A 20 -2.12 1.80 6.28
CA PRO A 20 -0.70 1.78 6.51
C PRO A 20 -0.53 2.33 7.92
N LYS A 21 0.00 1.51 8.84
CA LYS A 21 0.37 1.97 10.16
C LYS A 21 1.28 3.16 9.92
N LYS A 22 0.75 4.36 10.14
CA LYS A 22 1.56 5.51 10.46
C LYS A 22 2.04 5.19 11.85
N ASP A 23 3.18 4.50 11.95
CA ASP A 23 3.83 4.26 13.23
C ASP A 23 3.93 5.62 13.92
N PRO A 24 3.30 5.79 15.10
CA PRO A 24 3.34 7.06 15.81
C PRO A 24 4.69 7.14 16.51
N GLY A 25 5.64 7.83 15.90
CA GLY A 25 6.90 8.18 16.55
C GLY A 25 8.12 8.05 15.66
N ASP A 26 8.22 8.87 14.61
CA ASP A 26 9.50 9.50 14.26
C ASP A 26 9.18 10.64 13.29
N ASP A 27 9.07 11.86 13.79
CA ASP A 27 9.26 13.03 12.93
C ASP A 27 10.77 13.06 12.63
N ASP A 28 11.20 12.17 11.72
CA ASP A 28 12.57 11.93 11.31
C ASP A 28 13.05 13.12 10.46
N VAL A 29 13.23 14.27 11.11
CA VAL A 29 13.70 15.51 10.48
C VAL A 29 15.20 15.42 10.27
N ALA A 30 15.64 15.36 9.02
CA ALA A 30 17.07 15.50 8.71
C ALA A 30 17.53 16.90 9.16
N ILE A 31 18.51 16.92 10.07
CA ILE A 31 18.98 18.18 10.65
C ILE A 31 19.93 18.83 9.65
N LEU A 32 19.56 20.03 9.20
CA LEU A 32 20.41 20.90 8.41
C LEU A 32 21.34 21.66 9.35
N SER A 33 22.57 21.19 9.52
CA SER A 33 23.56 21.90 10.32
C SER A 33 24.48 22.72 9.42
N SER A 34 24.57 24.02 9.70
CA SER A 34 25.52 24.92 9.04
C SER A 34 26.86 24.87 9.78
N PHE A 35 27.94 24.58 9.07
CA PHE A 35 29.27 24.82 9.64
C PHE A 35 29.58 26.33 9.59
N LEU A 36 30.00 26.89 10.72
CA LEU A 36 30.53 28.25 10.78
C LEU A 36 31.86 28.32 10.00
N PRO A 37 32.10 29.39 9.21
CA PRO A 37 33.39 29.60 8.55
C PRO A 37 34.55 29.56 9.54
N GLU A 38 35.69 28.96 9.15
CA GLU A 38 36.89 28.79 9.99
C GLU A 38 37.35 30.07 10.70
N TYR A 39 37.15 31.23 10.07
CA TYR A 39 37.55 32.54 10.61
C TYR A 39 36.78 32.96 11.88
N LEU A 40 35.61 32.37 12.14
CA LEU A 40 34.78 32.67 13.32
C LEU A 40 35.01 31.70 14.49
N MET A 41 35.87 30.70 14.34
CA MET A 41 36.11 29.65 15.34
C MET A 41 37.35 29.96 16.19
N SER A 42 37.31 29.65 17.49
CA SER A 42 38.47 29.87 18.38
C SER A 42 39.61 28.89 18.07
N PRO A 43 40.89 29.26 18.32
CA PRO A 43 42.05 28.40 18.04
C PRO A 43 42.00 27.02 18.74
N ALA A 44 41.29 26.92 19.87
CA ALA A 44 41.09 25.67 20.61
C ALA A 44 40.05 24.71 19.98
N ALA A 45 39.25 25.16 19.01
CA ALA A 45 38.26 24.35 18.31
C ALA A 45 38.80 23.72 17.01
N ILE A 46 39.99 24.13 16.55
CA ILE A 46 40.62 23.66 15.30
C ILE A 46 40.97 22.17 15.36
N THR A 47 41.26 21.63 16.55
CA THR A 47 41.65 20.21 16.75
C THR A 47 40.49 19.25 17.02
N LYS A 48 39.23 19.70 16.97
CA LYS A 48 38.05 18.83 17.15
C LYS A 48 37.01 18.99 16.05
N ASN A 49 37.40 19.42 14.85
CA ASN A 49 36.51 19.31 13.70
C ASN A 49 36.39 17.82 13.37
N LYS A 50 35.42 17.14 14.01
CA LYS A 50 35.07 15.74 13.77
C LYS A 50 34.92 15.61 12.25
N ALA A 51 35.87 14.92 11.62
CA ALA A 51 36.03 14.95 10.17
C ALA A 51 34.69 14.62 9.52
N PHE A 52 34.09 15.63 8.88
CA PHE A 52 32.94 15.39 8.04
C PHE A 52 33.39 14.43 6.95
N GLU A 53 32.70 13.30 6.83
CA GLU A 53 32.93 12.33 5.76
C GLU A 53 31.57 11.95 5.20
N CYS A 54 31.36 12.27 3.93
CA CYS A 54 30.14 11.93 3.22
C CYS A 54 29.93 10.42 3.26
N SER A 55 28.74 9.98 3.67
CA SER A 55 28.41 8.56 3.77
C SER A 55 28.38 7.85 2.42
N MET A 56 28.37 8.58 1.29
CA MET A 56 28.58 8.00 -0.04
C MET A 56 30.04 7.61 -0.29
N LYS A 57 30.99 8.08 0.54
CA LYS A 57 32.42 7.81 0.42
C LYS A 57 32.87 8.02 -1.03
N ARG A 58 33.40 6.99 -1.68
CA ARG A 58 33.90 7.05 -3.08
C ARG A 58 32.80 7.39 -4.10
N ASP A 59 31.53 7.17 -3.78
CA ASP A 59 30.39 7.52 -4.64
C ASP A 59 29.90 8.96 -4.41
N CYS A 60 30.69 9.78 -3.69
CA CYS A 60 30.38 11.18 -3.47
C CYS A 60 30.32 11.95 -4.79
N ARG A 61 29.20 12.65 -5.03
CA ARG A 61 28.99 13.45 -6.25
C ARG A 61 29.84 14.71 -6.34
N LEU A 62 30.47 15.12 -5.24
CA LEU A 62 31.43 16.22 -5.23
C LEU A 62 32.87 15.75 -5.45
N GLY A 63 33.09 14.44 -5.66
CA GLY A 63 34.41 13.85 -5.84
C GLY A 63 35.15 13.63 -4.52
N ASP A 64 35.27 14.67 -3.69
CA ASP A 64 35.90 14.58 -2.36
C ASP A 64 34.85 14.36 -1.25
N PRO A 65 34.87 13.21 -0.56
CA PRO A 65 33.92 12.91 0.53
C PRO A 65 34.10 13.81 1.75
N LYS A 66 35.27 14.41 1.94
CA LYS A 66 35.63 15.23 3.11
C LYS A 66 35.56 16.74 2.83
N ALA A 67 35.46 17.14 1.57
CA ALA A 67 35.38 18.55 1.21
C ALA A 67 34.08 19.19 1.73
N THR A 68 34.21 20.25 2.52
CA THR A 68 33.10 21.10 2.98
C THR A 68 33.42 22.56 2.64
N PRO A 69 33.06 23.05 1.45
CA PRO A 69 33.28 24.45 1.11
C PRO A 69 32.56 25.36 2.12
N PRO A 70 33.15 26.51 2.50
CA PRO A 70 32.53 27.46 3.42
C PRO A 70 31.12 27.86 2.94
N GLY A 71 30.14 27.79 3.84
CA GLY A 71 28.74 28.10 3.53
C GLY A 71 27.93 26.96 2.91
N THR A 72 28.51 25.77 2.72
CA THR A 72 27.74 24.60 2.24
C THR A 72 26.93 23.96 3.36
N LYS A 73 25.69 23.61 3.01
CA LYS A 73 24.79 22.89 3.90
C LYS A 73 25.11 21.40 3.86
N LYS A 74 25.15 20.77 5.03
CA LYS A 74 25.24 19.32 5.16
C LYS A 74 23.93 18.76 5.69
N MET A 75 23.66 17.52 5.29
CA MET A 75 22.52 16.74 5.73
C MET A 75 23.01 15.71 6.73
N GLU A 76 22.32 15.58 7.86
CA GLU A 76 22.60 14.56 8.87
C GLU A 76 21.35 13.71 9.14
N TYR A 77 21.52 12.39 9.11
CA TYR A 77 20.45 11.42 9.40
C TYR A 77 21.05 10.13 9.96
N LYS A 78 20.51 9.61 11.08
CA LYS A 78 20.95 8.38 11.76
C LYS A 78 22.49 8.26 11.85
N THR A 79 23.13 9.31 12.36
CA THR A 79 24.59 9.49 12.56
C THR A 79 25.47 9.53 11.31
N ARG A 80 24.87 9.46 10.12
CA ARG A 80 25.56 9.62 8.85
C ARG A 80 25.42 11.05 8.36
N GLN A 81 26.45 11.51 7.66
CA GLN A 81 26.51 12.84 7.10
C GLN A 81 26.61 12.75 5.58
N TRP A 82 25.92 13.63 4.87
CA TRP A 82 25.98 13.76 3.43
C TRP A 82 26.10 15.23 3.07
N HIS A 83 26.71 15.49 1.92
CA HIS A 83 26.53 16.79 1.27
C HIS A 83 25.06 16.96 0.86
N GLU A 84 24.59 18.20 0.79
CA GLU A 84 23.24 18.54 0.31
C GLU A 84 22.89 17.85 -1.02
N LYS A 85 23.82 17.85 -1.99
CA LYS A 85 23.65 17.18 -3.29
C LYS A 85 23.78 15.65 -3.23
N CYS A 86 24.47 15.13 -2.22
CA CYS A 86 24.69 13.71 -2.03
C CYS A 86 23.50 13.03 -1.35
N PHE A 87 22.78 13.77 -0.50
CA PHE A 87 21.51 13.33 0.07
C PHE A 87 20.42 13.35 -1.01
N SER A 88 20.31 12.24 -1.74
CA SER A 88 19.56 12.15 -2.99
C SER A 88 18.81 10.84 -3.09
N CYS A 89 17.66 10.86 -3.78
CA CYS A 89 16.85 9.67 -3.94
C CYS A 89 17.61 8.58 -4.71
N VAL A 90 17.59 7.34 -4.23
CA VAL A 90 18.20 6.19 -4.92
C VAL A 90 17.62 5.96 -6.32
N VAL A 91 16.34 6.25 -6.54
CA VAL A 91 15.63 5.99 -7.80
C VAL A 91 15.89 7.10 -8.83
N CYS A 92 15.40 8.32 -8.58
CA CYS A 92 15.51 9.41 -9.56
C CYS A 92 16.81 10.21 -9.46
N LYS A 93 17.69 9.89 -8.51
CA LYS A 93 18.96 10.57 -8.26
C LYS A 93 18.86 12.07 -7.98
N SER A 94 17.66 12.66 -7.84
CA SER A 94 17.49 14.06 -7.44
C SER A 94 17.88 14.28 -5.98
N ALA A 95 18.58 15.38 -5.72
CA ALA A 95 18.88 15.83 -4.36
C ALA A 95 17.58 16.18 -3.64
N ILE A 96 17.41 15.63 -2.43
CA ILE A 96 16.23 15.83 -1.59
C ILE A 96 16.36 17.15 -0.82
N GLY A 97 17.57 17.43 -0.30
CA GLY A 97 17.81 18.62 0.53
C GLY A 97 16.86 18.69 1.72
N THR A 98 16.11 19.79 1.86
CA THR A 98 15.14 20.00 2.94
C THR A 98 13.73 19.44 2.65
N LYS A 99 13.53 18.76 1.52
CA LYS A 99 12.23 18.16 1.18
C LYS A 99 11.97 16.91 2.03
N SER A 100 10.70 16.57 2.22
CA SER A 100 10.31 15.31 2.87
C SER A 100 10.89 14.10 2.13
N PHE A 101 11.36 13.12 2.90
CA PHE A 101 11.94 11.87 2.38
C PHE A 101 11.40 10.67 3.15
N ILE A 102 11.54 9.49 2.54
CA ILE A 102 11.19 8.22 3.16
C ILE A 102 12.47 7.38 3.27
N PRO A 103 13.01 7.19 4.49
CA PRO A 103 14.12 6.30 4.72
C PRO A 103 13.66 4.84 4.73
N ARG A 104 14.37 3.96 4.02
CA ARG A 104 14.13 2.51 4.04
C ARG A 104 15.47 1.79 4.12
N GLU A 105 15.70 1.12 5.25
CA GLU A 105 16.98 0.46 5.57
C GLU A 105 18.17 1.43 5.51
N GLN A 106 18.98 1.40 4.45
CA GLN A 106 20.12 2.31 4.23
C GLN A 106 19.93 3.22 3.02
N GLU A 107 18.74 3.23 2.43
CA GLU A 107 18.42 4.00 1.24
C GLU A 107 17.43 5.11 1.55
N VAL A 108 17.52 6.22 0.81
CA VAL A 108 16.59 7.36 0.94
C VAL A 108 15.79 7.52 -0.35
N TYR A 109 14.47 7.60 -0.21
CA TYR A 109 13.54 7.77 -1.32
C TYR A 109 12.86 9.14 -1.22
N CYS A 110 12.61 9.79 -2.37
CA CYS A 110 11.67 10.91 -2.37
C CYS A 110 10.23 10.36 -2.32
N ALA A 111 9.27 11.20 -1.89
CA ALA A 111 7.86 10.84 -1.81
C ALA A 111 7.33 10.18 -3.10
N THR A 112 7.56 10.82 -4.24
CA THR A 112 7.07 10.34 -5.54
C THR A 112 7.63 8.96 -5.90
N CYS A 113 8.95 8.76 -5.81
CA CYS A 113 9.55 7.47 -6.17
C CYS A 113 9.22 6.36 -5.15
N TYR A 114 9.00 6.72 -3.89
CA TYR A 114 8.56 5.76 -2.88
C TYR A 114 7.14 5.25 -3.20
N GLU A 115 6.20 6.18 -3.45
CA GLU A 115 4.84 5.83 -3.86
C GLU A 115 4.84 5.00 -5.15
N GLU A 116 5.56 5.42 -6.18
CA GLU A 116 5.55 4.71 -7.45
C GLU A 116 6.06 3.27 -7.35
N LYS A 117 7.10 3.03 -6.53
CA LYS A 117 7.79 1.74 -6.39
C LYS A 117 7.12 0.81 -5.38
N PHE A 118 6.56 1.35 -4.30
CA PHE A 118 6.07 0.55 -3.17
C PHE A 118 4.57 0.65 -2.94
N SER A 119 3.84 1.50 -3.67
CA SER A 119 2.39 1.54 -3.55
C SER A 119 1.74 0.27 -4.10
N THR A 120 0.76 -0.21 -3.34
CA THR A 120 -0.16 -1.28 -3.75
C THR A 120 -0.97 -0.85 -4.97
N ARG A 121 -0.98 -1.66 -6.03
CA ARG A 121 -1.70 -1.37 -7.29
C ARG A 121 -2.88 -2.31 -7.47
N CYS A 122 -3.99 -1.78 -7.95
CA CYS A 122 -5.19 -2.56 -8.21
C CYS A 122 -4.99 -3.51 -9.39
N VAL A 123 -5.32 -4.79 -9.22
CA VAL A 123 -5.18 -5.81 -10.28
C VAL A 123 -6.10 -5.56 -11.49
N LYS A 124 -7.21 -4.83 -11.33
CA LYS A 124 -8.13 -4.53 -12.44
C LYS A 124 -7.64 -3.42 -13.37
N CYS A 125 -7.01 -2.39 -12.80
CA CYS A 125 -6.79 -1.13 -13.51
C CYS A 125 -5.35 -0.61 -13.42
N ASP A 126 -4.46 -1.35 -12.74
CA ASP A 126 -3.03 -1.07 -12.54
C ASP A 126 -2.68 0.28 -11.88
N LYS A 127 -3.71 0.99 -11.39
CA LYS A 127 -3.55 2.26 -10.66
C LYS A 127 -3.27 2.00 -9.19
N ILE A 128 -2.51 2.93 -8.59
CA ILE A 128 -2.20 2.94 -7.16
C ILE A 128 -3.49 3.06 -6.33
N ILE A 129 -3.56 2.29 -5.25
CA ILE A 129 -4.65 2.35 -4.27
C ILE A 129 -4.23 3.35 -3.17
N THR A 130 -4.58 4.62 -3.35
CA THR A 130 -4.21 5.69 -2.41
C THR A 130 -5.06 5.66 -1.12
N SER A 131 -6.31 5.22 -1.21
CA SER A 131 -7.24 5.24 -0.08
C SER A 131 -8.19 4.05 -0.13
N GLY A 132 -8.17 3.23 0.92
CA GLY A 132 -9.19 2.19 1.18
C GLY A 132 -9.44 1.24 0.01
N GLY A 133 -8.66 0.16 -0.07
CA GLY A 133 -8.90 -0.95 -1.00
C GLY A 133 -9.63 -2.13 -0.36
N VAL A 134 -9.89 -3.15 -1.17
CA VAL A 134 -10.25 -4.49 -0.71
C VAL A 134 -9.22 -5.50 -1.18
N THR A 135 -9.03 -6.56 -0.39
CA THR A 135 -8.16 -7.68 -0.78
C THR A 135 -9.03 -8.88 -1.09
N TYR A 136 -8.90 -9.42 -2.30
CA TYR A 136 -9.58 -10.63 -2.74
C TYR A 136 -8.53 -11.61 -3.26
N LYS A 137 -8.52 -12.85 -2.74
CA LYS A 137 -7.50 -13.87 -3.08
C LYS A 137 -6.05 -13.39 -2.92
N ASN A 138 -5.77 -12.61 -1.87
CA ASN A 138 -4.48 -11.96 -1.62
C ASN A 138 -4.07 -10.90 -2.66
N GLU A 139 -4.96 -10.58 -3.60
CA GLU A 139 -4.75 -9.52 -4.56
C GLU A 139 -5.46 -8.24 -4.13
N PRO A 140 -4.83 -7.08 -4.30
CA PRO A 140 -5.41 -5.78 -3.95
C PRO A 140 -6.27 -5.19 -5.08
N TRP A 141 -7.41 -4.61 -4.71
CA TRP A 141 -8.37 -3.99 -5.64
C TRP A 141 -8.87 -2.67 -5.08
N HIS A 142 -9.16 -1.69 -5.94
CA HIS A 142 -10.03 -0.57 -5.55
C HIS A 142 -11.44 -1.09 -5.26
N ARG A 143 -12.17 -0.42 -4.37
CA ARG A 143 -13.56 -0.76 -4.03
C ARG A 143 -14.48 -0.65 -5.24
N GLU A 144 -14.21 0.31 -6.11
CA GLU A 144 -14.93 0.58 -7.35
C GLU A 144 -14.50 -0.38 -8.47
N CYS A 145 -13.31 -0.97 -8.36
CA CYS A 145 -12.84 -1.98 -9.29
C CYS A 145 -13.38 -3.37 -8.94
N PHE A 146 -13.57 -3.66 -7.65
CA PHE A 146 -14.10 -4.93 -7.18
C PHE A 146 -15.62 -5.01 -7.39
N THR A 147 -16.02 -5.41 -8.60
CA THR A 147 -17.41 -5.38 -9.08
C THR A 147 -17.88 -6.74 -9.58
N CYS A 148 -19.19 -6.97 -9.55
CA CYS A 148 -19.82 -8.13 -10.16
C CYS A 148 -19.47 -8.23 -11.64
N SER A 149 -19.09 -9.42 -12.10
CA SER A 149 -18.71 -9.67 -13.50
C SER A 149 -19.88 -9.62 -14.48
N HIS A 150 -21.12 -9.62 -13.97
CA HIS A 150 -22.34 -9.56 -14.78
C HIS A 150 -23.00 -8.17 -14.75
N CYS A 151 -23.28 -7.63 -13.57
CA CYS A 151 -23.99 -6.35 -13.42
C CYS A 151 -23.11 -5.15 -13.05
N SER A 152 -21.79 -5.37 -12.88
CA SER A 152 -20.82 -4.32 -12.51
C SER A 152 -21.08 -3.58 -11.18
N THR A 153 -22.02 -4.04 -10.36
CA THR A 153 -22.24 -3.50 -9.01
C THR A 153 -21.03 -3.76 -8.11
N SER A 154 -20.63 -2.77 -7.30
CA SER A 154 -19.53 -2.94 -6.34
C SER A 154 -19.86 -4.03 -5.32
N LEU A 155 -18.92 -4.95 -5.14
CA LEU A 155 -19.01 -6.07 -4.19
C LEU A 155 -18.30 -5.75 -2.87
N ALA A 156 -17.68 -4.57 -2.74
CA ALA A 156 -16.98 -4.17 -1.53
C ALA A 156 -17.96 -4.07 -0.36
N GLY A 157 -17.80 -4.92 0.66
CA GLY A 157 -18.68 -4.96 1.83
C GLY A 157 -20.02 -5.66 1.60
N GLN A 158 -20.24 -6.28 0.43
CA GLN A 158 -21.44 -7.06 0.15
C GLN A 158 -21.14 -8.56 0.15
N ARG A 159 -22.18 -9.37 0.32
CA ARG A 159 -22.08 -10.81 0.06
C ARG A 159 -21.85 -11.04 -1.43
N PHE A 160 -20.86 -11.83 -1.75
CA PHE A 160 -20.55 -12.22 -3.12
C PHE A 160 -20.06 -13.66 -3.15
N THR A 161 -20.01 -14.23 -4.35
CA THR A 161 -19.46 -15.56 -4.58
C THR A 161 -18.64 -15.53 -5.86
N SER A 162 -17.69 -16.46 -6.00
CA SER A 162 -16.82 -16.53 -7.16
C SER A 162 -17.01 -17.82 -7.93
N ARG A 163 -16.99 -17.71 -9.25
CA ARG A 163 -17.04 -18.85 -10.17
C ARG A 163 -16.10 -18.59 -11.33
N ASP A 164 -15.32 -19.62 -11.70
CA ASP A 164 -14.32 -19.53 -12.77
C ASP A 164 -13.40 -18.30 -12.57
N GLU A 165 -12.93 -18.12 -11.33
CA GLU A 165 -12.09 -16.98 -10.89
C GLU A 165 -12.75 -15.59 -10.98
N LYS A 166 -14.02 -15.50 -11.36
CA LYS A 166 -14.76 -14.24 -11.52
C LYS A 166 -15.72 -14.00 -10.35
N PRO A 167 -15.74 -12.80 -9.75
CA PRO A 167 -16.66 -12.49 -8.65
C PRO A 167 -18.06 -12.09 -9.19
N TYR A 168 -19.10 -12.56 -8.51
CA TYR A 168 -20.52 -12.32 -8.81
C TYR A 168 -21.27 -11.91 -7.53
N CYS A 169 -22.20 -10.96 -7.64
CA CYS A 169 -23.13 -10.68 -6.54
C CYS A 169 -24.07 -11.86 -6.32
N GLY A 170 -24.67 -11.94 -5.13
CA GLY A 170 -25.59 -13.04 -4.79
C GLY A 170 -26.76 -13.18 -5.76
N ASP A 171 -27.29 -12.05 -6.26
CA ASP A 171 -28.46 -12.04 -7.15
C ASP A 171 -28.09 -12.56 -8.55
N CYS A 172 -27.04 -12.01 -9.17
CA CYS A 172 -26.57 -12.51 -10.48
C CYS A 172 -26.11 -13.97 -10.40
N PHE A 173 -25.46 -14.38 -9.31
CA PHE A 173 -25.06 -15.78 -9.19
C PHE A 173 -26.27 -16.71 -9.13
N GLY A 174 -27.31 -16.30 -8.38
CA GLY A 174 -28.57 -17.00 -8.30
C GLY A 174 -29.28 -17.12 -9.65
N GLU A 175 -29.38 -16.02 -10.39
CA GLU A 175 -30.05 -15.99 -11.69
C GLU A 175 -29.32 -16.80 -12.77
N LEU A 176 -27.99 -16.72 -12.81
CA LEU A 176 -27.16 -17.32 -13.85
C LEU A 176 -26.84 -18.79 -13.58
N PHE A 177 -26.65 -19.18 -12.31
CA PHE A 177 -26.07 -20.48 -11.96
C PHE A 177 -26.91 -21.33 -11.01
N ALA A 178 -27.97 -20.80 -10.40
CA ALA A 178 -28.81 -21.64 -9.55
C ALA A 178 -29.55 -22.70 -10.36
N LYS A 179 -29.71 -23.88 -9.77
CA LYS A 179 -30.60 -24.91 -10.31
C LYS A 179 -32.00 -24.33 -10.39
N ARG A 180 -32.68 -24.61 -11.51
CA ARG A 180 -34.05 -24.16 -11.74
C ARG A 180 -35.02 -25.24 -11.26
N CYS A 181 -36.16 -24.80 -10.75
CA CYS A 181 -37.26 -25.71 -10.46
C CYS A 181 -37.76 -26.34 -11.77
N THR A 182 -37.86 -27.66 -11.83
CA THR A 182 -38.38 -28.37 -13.01
C THR A 182 -39.83 -27.97 -13.35
N SER A 183 -40.61 -27.52 -12.36
CA SER A 183 -42.02 -27.19 -12.54
C SER A 183 -42.28 -25.73 -12.91
N CYS A 184 -41.52 -24.76 -12.38
CA CYS A 184 -41.75 -23.33 -12.65
C CYS A 184 -40.58 -22.61 -13.33
N VAL A 185 -39.47 -23.31 -13.59
CA VAL A 185 -38.26 -22.82 -14.28
C VAL A 185 -37.55 -21.65 -13.56
N LYS A 186 -38.06 -21.22 -12.39
CA LYS A 186 -37.43 -20.18 -11.56
C LYS A 186 -36.15 -20.70 -10.88
N PRO A 187 -35.13 -19.84 -10.71
CA PRO A 187 -33.90 -20.21 -10.01
C PRO A 187 -34.17 -20.44 -8.51
N ILE A 188 -33.57 -21.49 -7.95
CA ILE A 188 -33.68 -21.83 -6.53
C ILE A 188 -32.59 -21.05 -5.79
N THR A 189 -32.90 -19.81 -5.40
CA THR A 189 -31.97 -18.93 -4.67
C THR A 189 -32.33 -18.90 -3.19
N GLY A 190 -31.31 -19.04 -2.33
CA GLY A 190 -31.47 -18.96 -0.88
C GLY A 190 -31.46 -17.51 -0.39
N THR A 191 -32.56 -16.78 -0.52
CA THR A 191 -32.71 -15.48 0.13
C THR A 191 -33.66 -15.58 1.33
N SER A 192 -33.15 -15.12 2.47
CA SER A 192 -33.76 -15.06 3.79
C SER A 192 -35.14 -14.38 3.80
N SER A 193 -36.19 -15.18 3.72
CA SER A 193 -37.46 -15.01 4.45
C SER A 193 -38.25 -16.30 4.31
N ALA A 194 -38.56 -16.91 5.46
CA ALA A 194 -39.23 -18.19 5.65
C ALA A 194 -38.37 -19.45 5.39
N THR A 195 -38.09 -20.17 6.48
CA THR A 195 -37.89 -21.62 6.47
C THR A 195 -39.09 -22.26 5.79
N LYS A 196 -38.99 -22.57 4.51
CA LYS A 196 -39.79 -23.64 3.91
C LYS A 196 -38.83 -24.63 3.28
N LEU A 197 -38.74 -25.75 3.98
CA LEU A 197 -38.22 -27.03 3.51
C LEU A 197 -38.34 -27.13 1.99
N VAL A 198 -37.20 -27.24 1.30
CA VAL A 198 -37.18 -27.66 -0.10
C VAL A 198 -37.50 -29.15 -0.12
N SER A 199 -38.76 -29.50 0.13
CA SER A 199 -39.29 -30.82 -0.20
C SER A 199 -39.72 -30.77 -1.66
N CYS A 200 -38.88 -31.30 -2.54
CA CYS A 200 -39.25 -31.58 -3.92
C CYS A 200 -40.14 -32.83 -3.97
N ASN A 201 -41.30 -32.78 -3.32
CA ASN A 201 -42.38 -33.74 -3.51
C ASN A 201 -43.73 -33.00 -3.50
N ARG A 202 -44.19 -32.69 -4.72
CA ARG A 202 -45.52 -32.19 -5.11
C ARG A 202 -46.11 -31.07 -4.23
N ARG A 203 -46.18 -29.88 -4.85
CA ARG A 203 -46.89 -28.66 -4.44
C ARG A 203 -46.16 -27.85 -3.36
N ILE A 204 -45.42 -26.84 -3.79
CA ILE A 204 -45.83 -25.42 -3.72
C ILE A 204 -44.67 -24.60 -4.29
N CYS A 205 -44.94 -23.87 -5.37
CA CYS A 205 -44.21 -22.66 -5.70
C CYS A 205 -45.07 -21.50 -5.21
N SER A 206 -44.59 -20.80 -4.18
CA SER A 206 -45.07 -19.48 -3.76
C SER A 206 -43.85 -18.72 -3.27
#